data_AF-A0A511YP67-F1
#
_entry.id   AF-A0A511YP67-F1
#
_cell.length_a   1.000
_cell.length_b   1.000
_cell.length_c   1.000
_cell.angle_alpha   90.00
_cell.angle_beta   90.00
_cell.angle_gamma   90.00
#
_symmetry.space_group_name_H-M   'P 1'
#
loop_
_entity.id
_entity.type
_entity.pdbx_description
1 polymer ?
#
loop_
_entity_poly.entity_id
_entity_poly.type
_entity_poly.pdbx_seq_one_letter_code
_entity_poly.pdbx_strand_id
1 'polypeptide(L)'
;MDILKFIQEIKKHLKLSFDEVDGWFGKDRKTLDYQPSNGGWTVRQILEHIYLTNFYLLILIEKGSKKTLRNSGGPDLDVEIRDYVFDREKFEEIGKYGAFEWIRPGHMEPKGAMELHEIRSLISIQHQQCLIYLERMKNGEGLLCKTTMTVNGLGKINVYEYIYFLSLHTKRHLTQMKNNESERIRTAGFDI
;
A
#
# COMPACT_ATOMS: atom_id res chain seq x y z
N MET A 1 22.78 7.99 -1.34
CA MET A 1 21.64 7.76 -0.42
C MET A 1 22.08 6.77 0.66
N ASP A 2 21.62 6.91 1.91
CA ASP A 2 21.76 5.82 2.88
C ASP A 2 20.62 4.81 2.67
N ILE A 3 20.94 3.67 2.07
CA ILE A 3 19.96 2.63 1.73
C ILE A 3 19.33 2.00 2.98
N LEU A 4 20.08 1.87 4.08
CA LEU A 4 19.57 1.34 5.34
C LEU A 4 18.54 2.30 5.92
N LYS A 5 18.85 3.60 5.91
CA LYS A 5 17.90 4.64 6.34
C LYS A 5 16.62 4.60 5.50
N PHE A 6 16.72 4.47 4.18
CA PHE A 6 15.54 4.36 3.31
C PHE A 6 14.69 3.12 3.63
N ILE A 7 15.31 1.96 3.83
CA ILE A 7 14.60 0.73 4.21
C ILE A 7 13.90 0.90 5.57
N GLN A 8 14.54 1.56 6.55
CA GLN A 8 13.92 1.83 7.85
C GLN A 8 12.74 2.80 7.74
N GLU A 9 12.83 3.81 6.88
CA GLU A 9 11.71 4.72 6.60
C GLU A 9 10.52 3.94 6.01
N ILE A 10 10.76 3.00 5.10
CA ILE A 10 9.70 2.14 4.54
C ILE A 10 9.10 1.24 5.62
N LYS A 11 9.93 0.59 6.45
CA LYS A 11 9.44 -0.25 7.58
C LYS A 11 8.55 0.57 8.53
N LYS A 12 8.93 1.81 8.84
CA LYS A 12 8.13 2.72 9.66
C LYS A 12 6.80 3.07 9.00
N HIS A 13 6.81 3.41 7.72
CA HIS A 13 5.59 3.73 6.97
C HIS A 13 4.62 2.54 6.91
N LEU A 14 5.13 1.34 6.61
CA LEU A 14 4.35 0.11 6.61
C LEU A 14 3.67 -0.11 7.97
N LYS A 15 4.46 -0.08 9.06
CA LYS A 15 3.94 -0.29 10.41
C LYS A 15 2.83 0.70 10.76
N LEU A 16 3.07 2.00 10.55
CA LEU A 16 2.07 3.03 10.85
C LEU A 16 0.79 2.83 10.03
N SER A 17 0.92 2.57 8.73
CA SER A 17 -0.24 2.35 7.86
C SER A 17 -1.03 1.09 8.24
N PHE A 18 -0.34 0.01 8.62
CA PHE A 18 -0.97 -1.23 9.05
C PHE A 18 -1.66 -1.07 10.41
N ASP A 19 -1.01 -0.45 11.39
CA ASP A 19 -1.60 -0.21 12.71
C ASP A 19 -2.89 0.63 12.60
N GLU A 20 -2.89 1.66 11.75
CA GLU A 20 -4.09 2.46 11.47
C GLU A 20 -5.19 1.64 10.81
N VAL A 21 -4.86 0.82 9.79
CA VAL A 21 -5.83 -0.06 9.11
C VAL A 21 -6.41 -1.10 10.07
N ASP A 22 -5.57 -1.71 10.92
CA ASP A 22 -6.01 -2.72 11.90
C ASP A 22 -7.09 -2.15 12.83
N GLY A 23 -6.94 -0.88 13.23
CA GLY A 23 -7.93 -0.16 14.04
C GLY A 23 -9.31 -0.03 13.36
N TRP A 24 -9.38 0.01 12.03
CA TRP A 24 -10.67 0.10 11.31
C TRP A 24 -11.50 -1.18 11.37
N PHE A 25 -10.86 -2.34 11.56
CA PHE A 25 -11.57 -3.60 11.73
C PHE A 25 -12.39 -3.66 13.04
N GLY A 26 -12.08 -2.79 14.02
CA GLY A 26 -12.81 -2.69 15.28
C GLY A 26 -13.99 -1.72 15.28
N LYS A 27 -14.29 -1.06 14.15
CA LYS A 27 -15.41 -0.11 14.06
C LYS A 27 -16.76 -0.83 14.09
N ASP A 28 -17.79 -0.11 14.53
CA ASP A 28 -19.15 -0.63 14.57
C ASP A 28 -19.73 -0.84 13.16
N ARG A 29 -20.78 -1.67 13.07
CA ARG A 29 -21.41 -2.01 11.79
C ARG A 29 -21.97 -0.79 11.04
N LYS A 30 -22.51 0.21 11.73
CA LYS A 30 -23.03 1.43 11.07
C LYS A 30 -21.91 2.18 10.39
N THR A 31 -20.71 2.21 10.98
CA THR A 31 -19.53 2.82 10.37
C THR A 31 -18.98 1.97 9.22
N LEU A 32 -18.91 0.65 9.40
CA LEU A 32 -18.36 -0.28 8.41
C LEU A 32 -19.19 -0.36 7.12
N ASP A 33 -20.51 -0.39 7.27
CA ASP A 33 -21.48 -0.60 6.18
C ASP A 33 -22.05 0.73 5.65
N TYR A 34 -21.60 1.89 6.16
CA TYR A 34 -22.07 3.18 5.66
C TYR A 34 -21.68 3.38 4.19
N GLN A 35 -22.69 3.61 3.38
CA GLN A 35 -22.58 3.94 1.98
C GLN A 35 -22.51 5.47 1.84
N PRO A 36 -21.36 6.06 1.41
CA PRO A 36 -21.25 7.50 1.24
C PRO A 36 -22.21 8.02 0.15
N SER A 37 -22.64 9.27 0.29
CA SER A 37 -23.66 9.92 -0.57
C SER A 37 -23.27 9.97 -2.05
N ASN A 38 -21.98 9.98 -2.35
CA ASN A 38 -21.46 9.94 -3.72
C ASN A 38 -21.50 8.54 -4.36
N GLY A 39 -22.05 7.54 -3.68
CA GLY A 39 -22.09 6.15 -4.18
C GLY A 39 -20.75 5.42 -4.14
N GLY A 40 -19.72 6.01 -3.50
CA GLY A 40 -18.40 5.40 -3.35
C GLY A 40 -18.37 4.18 -2.42
N TRP A 41 -17.23 3.55 -2.25
CA TRP A 41 -17.16 2.32 -1.46
C TRP A 41 -17.41 2.52 0.05
N THR A 42 -18.05 1.53 0.67
CA THR A 42 -18.12 1.40 2.14
C THR A 42 -16.73 1.13 2.74
N VAL A 43 -16.58 1.29 4.05
CA VAL A 43 -15.32 0.96 4.74
C VAL A 43 -14.96 -0.52 4.54
N ARG A 44 -15.94 -1.43 4.59
CA ARG A 44 -15.71 -2.86 4.33
C ARG A 44 -15.13 -3.10 2.93
N GLN A 45 -15.71 -2.47 1.91
CA GLN A 45 -15.21 -2.57 0.54
C GLN A 45 -13.82 -1.96 0.38
N ILE A 46 -13.53 -0.85 1.08
CA ILE A 46 -12.19 -0.25 1.06
C ILE A 46 -11.15 -1.20 1.66
N LEU A 47 -11.47 -1.88 2.77
CA LEU A 47 -10.57 -2.86 3.38
C LEU A 47 -10.31 -4.06 2.44
N GLU A 48 -11.34 -4.56 1.77
CA GLU A 48 -11.19 -5.60 0.73
C GLU A 48 -10.31 -5.12 -0.43
N HIS A 49 -10.48 -3.88 -0.88
CA HIS A 49 -9.67 -3.29 -1.95
C HIS A 49 -8.18 -3.18 -1.57
N ILE A 50 -7.88 -2.79 -0.31
CA ILE A 50 -6.50 -2.78 0.21
C ILE A 50 -5.90 -4.19 0.11
N TYR A 51 -6.62 -5.20 0.59
CA TYR A 51 -6.21 -6.59 0.49
C TYR A 51 -5.94 -7.02 -0.97
N LEU A 52 -6.88 -6.77 -1.88
CA LEU A 52 -6.77 -7.18 -3.29
C LEU A 52 -5.57 -6.51 -3.97
N THR A 53 -5.42 -5.21 -3.78
CA THR A 53 -4.30 -4.45 -4.37
C THR A 53 -2.96 -4.98 -3.87
N ASN A 54 -2.84 -5.18 -2.55
CA ASN A 54 -1.65 -5.78 -1.95
C ASN A 54 -1.37 -7.18 -2.52
N PHE A 55 -2.39 -8.02 -2.65
CA PHE A 55 -2.25 -9.39 -3.14
C PHE A 55 -1.58 -9.43 -4.52
N TYR A 56 -2.09 -8.66 -5.47
CA TYR A 56 -1.54 -8.67 -6.84
C TYR A 56 -0.18 -7.98 -6.94
N LEU A 57 0.05 -6.90 -6.20
CA LEU A 57 1.35 -6.23 -6.20
C LEU A 57 2.43 -7.03 -5.46
N LEU A 58 2.07 -7.81 -4.44
CA LEU A 58 3.00 -8.71 -3.77
C LEU A 58 3.52 -9.83 -4.67
N ILE A 59 2.75 -10.26 -5.68
CA ILE A 59 3.25 -11.20 -6.71
C ILE A 59 4.39 -10.55 -7.50
N LEU A 60 4.28 -9.25 -7.83
CA LEU A 60 5.35 -8.53 -8.53
C LEU A 60 6.57 -8.31 -7.63
N ILE A 61 6.34 -7.92 -6.37
CA ILE A 61 7.39 -7.76 -5.36
C ILE A 61 8.14 -9.07 -5.13
N GLU A 62 7.44 -10.20 -5.05
CA GLU A 62 8.07 -11.53 -4.88
C GLU A 62 8.96 -11.87 -6.07
N LYS A 63 8.44 -11.70 -7.30
CA LYS A 63 9.20 -11.94 -8.53
C LYS A 63 10.43 -11.04 -8.61
N GLY A 64 10.27 -9.76 -8.29
CA GLY A 64 11.37 -8.79 -8.22
C GLY A 64 12.42 -9.20 -7.21
N SER A 65 12.01 -9.48 -5.97
CA SER A 65 12.89 -9.90 -4.87
C SER A 65 13.68 -11.16 -5.21
N LYS A 66 13.02 -12.17 -5.79
CA LYS A 66 13.69 -13.40 -6.23
C LYS A 66 14.71 -13.13 -7.34
N LYS A 67 14.42 -12.18 -8.24
CA LYS A 67 15.34 -11.81 -9.33
C LYS A 67 16.55 -11.05 -8.81
N THR A 68 16.37 -10.10 -7.91
CA THR A 68 17.47 -9.29 -7.35
C THR A 68 18.43 -10.13 -6.53
N LEU A 69 17.91 -11.01 -5.66
CA LEU A 69 18.73 -11.89 -4.81
C LEU A 69 19.57 -12.90 -5.59
N ARG A 70 19.15 -13.29 -6.81
CA ARG A 70 19.97 -14.16 -7.68
C ARG A 70 21.13 -13.40 -8.35
N ASN A 71 21.02 -12.08 -8.46
CA ASN A 71 21.94 -11.24 -9.22
C ASN A 71 22.82 -10.33 -8.34
N SER A 72 22.75 -10.46 -7.01
CA SER A 72 23.32 -9.52 -6.05
C SER A 72 24.83 -9.66 -5.81
N GLY A 73 25.52 -10.58 -6.48
CA GLY A 73 26.95 -10.85 -6.28
C GLY A 73 27.92 -10.03 -7.13
N GLY A 74 27.46 -8.96 -7.79
CA GLY A 74 28.26 -8.21 -8.77
C GLY A 74 28.53 -6.74 -8.39
N PRO A 75 29.53 -6.11 -9.03
CA PRO A 75 29.89 -4.68 -8.84
C PRO A 75 28.76 -3.69 -9.17
N ASP A 76 27.67 -4.16 -9.79
CA ASP A 76 26.49 -3.38 -10.12
C ASP A 76 25.71 -2.87 -8.90
N LEU A 77 25.78 -3.58 -7.76
CA LEU A 77 25.03 -3.20 -6.54
C LEU A 77 25.56 -1.91 -5.90
N ASP A 78 26.87 -1.80 -5.72
CA ASP A 78 27.49 -0.61 -5.12
C ASP A 78 27.28 0.63 -6.00
N VAL A 79 27.31 0.44 -7.32
CA VAL A 79 27.02 1.50 -8.30
C VAL A 79 25.56 1.97 -8.17
N GLU A 80 24.60 1.04 -8.19
CA GLU A 80 23.19 1.40 -8.04
C GLU A 80 22.90 2.08 -6.69
N ILE A 81 23.48 1.62 -5.58
CA ILE A 81 23.28 2.26 -4.26
C ILE A 81 23.84 3.69 -4.23
N ARG A 82 25.03 3.89 -4.80
CA ARG A 82 25.69 5.20 -4.83
C ARG A 82 24.88 6.21 -5.65
N ASP A 83 24.40 5.78 -6.82
CA ASP A 83 23.77 6.66 -7.80
C ASP A 83 22.24 6.77 -7.60
N TYR A 84 21.65 5.99 -6.69
CA TYR A 84 20.22 5.99 -6.42
C TYR A 84 19.73 7.27 -5.74
N VAL A 85 18.68 7.85 -6.34
CA VAL A 85 17.90 8.97 -5.82
C VAL A 85 16.44 8.56 -5.79
N PHE A 86 15.82 8.63 -4.62
CA PHE A 86 14.40 8.34 -4.44
C PHE A 86 13.58 9.61 -4.69
N ASP A 87 12.65 9.53 -5.63
CA ASP A 87 11.75 10.63 -5.99
C ASP A 87 10.58 10.74 -4.99
N ARG A 88 10.84 11.37 -3.84
CA ARG A 88 9.87 11.46 -2.74
C ARG A 88 8.60 12.20 -3.14
N GLU A 89 8.73 13.31 -3.85
CA GLU A 89 7.60 14.17 -4.23
C GLU A 89 6.61 13.40 -5.10
N LYS A 90 7.11 12.67 -6.10
CA LYS A 90 6.27 11.85 -6.99
C LYS A 90 5.52 10.75 -6.24
N PHE A 91 6.15 10.16 -5.22
CA PHE A 91 5.51 9.13 -4.40
C PHE A 91 4.50 9.72 -3.40
N GLU A 92 4.76 10.87 -2.81
CA GLU A 92 3.84 11.47 -1.83
C GLU A 92 2.43 11.74 -2.41
N GLU A 93 2.34 12.08 -3.71
CA GLU A 93 1.07 12.23 -4.42
C GLU A 93 0.23 10.94 -4.44
N ILE A 94 0.85 9.75 -4.45
CA ILE A 94 0.14 8.46 -4.41
C ILE A 94 -0.69 8.32 -3.13
N GLY A 95 -0.16 8.81 -2.01
CA GLY A 95 -0.81 8.74 -0.72
C GLY A 95 -1.94 9.76 -0.50
N LYS A 96 -2.10 10.73 -1.40
CA LYS A 96 -3.12 11.79 -1.29
C LYS A 96 -4.43 11.32 -1.91
N TYR A 97 -5.48 11.23 -1.09
CA TYR A 97 -6.83 10.90 -1.57
C TYR A 97 -7.36 12.01 -2.48
N GLY A 98 -7.85 11.65 -3.67
CA GLY A 98 -8.40 12.58 -4.65
C GLY A 98 -7.38 13.40 -5.45
N ALA A 99 -6.07 13.18 -5.27
CA ALA A 99 -5.04 13.93 -6.01
C ALA A 99 -5.03 13.65 -7.52
N PHE A 100 -5.43 12.44 -7.92
CA PHE A 100 -5.59 12.04 -9.32
C PHE A 100 -6.62 10.91 -9.41
N GLU A 101 -7.19 10.73 -10.60
CA GLU A 101 -8.04 9.59 -10.91
C GLU A 101 -7.20 8.31 -11.01
N TRP A 102 -7.50 7.35 -10.16
CA TRP A 102 -6.82 6.06 -10.18
C TRP A 102 -7.72 5.02 -10.86
N ILE A 103 -7.42 4.76 -12.13
CA ILE A 103 -8.01 3.65 -12.88
C ILE A 103 -7.46 2.34 -12.31
N ARG A 104 -8.32 1.57 -11.66
CA ARG A 104 -8.00 0.27 -11.08
C ARG A 104 -8.42 -0.87 -12.01
N PRO A 105 -7.63 -1.95 -12.11
CA PRO A 105 -8.06 -3.15 -12.81
C PRO A 105 -9.27 -3.79 -12.14
N GLY A 106 -10.16 -4.42 -12.93
CA GLY A 106 -11.39 -5.05 -12.41
C GLY A 106 -11.15 -6.16 -11.38
N HIS A 107 -10.00 -6.83 -11.40
CA HIS A 107 -9.65 -7.84 -10.39
C HIS A 107 -9.24 -7.25 -9.03
N MET A 108 -9.07 -5.93 -8.94
CA MET A 108 -8.85 -5.19 -7.69
C MET A 108 -10.13 -4.48 -7.20
N GLU A 109 -11.26 -4.65 -7.90
CA GLU A 109 -12.56 -4.12 -7.47
C GLU A 109 -13.09 -4.94 -6.29
N PRO A 110 -13.40 -4.31 -5.14
CA PRO A 110 -14.00 -5.02 -4.01
C PRO A 110 -15.44 -5.39 -4.31
N LYS A 111 -15.85 -6.58 -3.89
CA LYS A 111 -17.23 -7.07 -4.06
C LYS A 111 -18.08 -6.90 -2.81
N GLY A 112 -17.46 -6.63 -1.66
CA GLY A 112 -18.09 -6.60 -0.34
C GLY A 112 -18.44 -7.99 0.21
N ALA A 113 -18.01 -9.07 -0.46
CA ALA A 113 -18.43 -10.43 -0.16
C ALA A 113 -17.47 -11.16 0.81
N MET A 114 -16.26 -10.65 1.01
CA MET A 114 -15.28 -11.26 1.91
C MET A 114 -15.61 -10.98 3.37
N GLU A 115 -15.35 -11.98 4.22
CA GLU A 115 -15.53 -11.85 5.65
C GLU A 115 -14.47 -10.96 6.27
N LEU A 116 -14.89 -10.09 7.20
CA LEU A 116 -14.02 -9.04 7.71
C LEU A 116 -12.81 -9.59 8.48
N HIS A 117 -13.00 -10.70 9.20
CA HIS A 117 -11.93 -11.40 9.91
C HIS A 117 -10.92 -12.06 8.96
N GLU A 118 -11.39 -12.52 7.79
CA GLU A 118 -10.55 -13.09 6.74
C GLU A 118 -9.69 -12.00 6.11
N ILE A 119 -10.30 -10.87 5.72
CA ILE A 119 -9.58 -9.70 5.18
C ILE A 119 -8.49 -9.26 6.16
N ARG A 120 -8.81 -9.14 7.45
CA ARG A 120 -7.84 -8.74 8.49
C ARG A 120 -6.65 -9.69 8.56
N SER A 121 -6.92 -10.99 8.57
CA SER A 121 -5.90 -12.04 8.63
C SER A 121 -4.99 -12.00 7.40
N LEU A 122 -5.57 -11.83 6.21
CA LEU A 122 -4.84 -11.74 4.96
C LEU A 122 -3.95 -10.48 4.89
N ILE A 123 -4.46 -9.31 5.28
CA ILE A 123 -3.66 -8.07 5.33
C ILE A 123 -2.51 -8.20 6.33
N SER A 124 -2.72 -8.85 7.47
CA SER A 124 -1.65 -9.12 8.44
C SER A 124 -0.53 -9.97 7.85
N ILE A 125 -0.88 -11.05 7.12
CA ILE A 125 0.10 -11.88 6.40
C ILE A 125 0.86 -11.05 5.35
N GLN A 126 0.15 -10.24 4.56
CA GLN A 126 0.75 -9.38 3.52
C GLN A 126 1.72 -8.34 4.10
N HIS A 127 1.40 -7.77 5.27
CA HIS A 127 2.29 -6.86 5.97
C HIS A 127 3.58 -7.57 6.42
N GLN A 128 3.47 -8.78 7.00
CA GLN A 128 4.63 -9.57 7.38
C GLN A 128 5.49 -9.96 6.16
N GLN A 129 4.86 -10.29 5.03
CA GLN A 129 5.58 -10.57 3.78
C GLN A 129 6.43 -9.37 3.34
N CYS A 130 5.89 -8.14 3.42
CA CYS A 130 6.66 -6.93 3.11
C CYS A 130 7.91 -6.81 4.00
N LEU A 131 7.77 -7.01 5.30
CA LEU A 131 8.90 -6.93 6.24
C LEU A 131 9.95 -8.00 5.96
N ILE A 132 9.53 -9.22 5.63
CA ILE A 132 10.43 -10.33 5.24
C ILE A 132 11.20 -9.96 3.96
N TYR A 133 10.55 -9.37 2.95
CA TYR A 133 11.25 -8.94 1.74
C TYR A 133 12.28 -7.85 2.03
N LEU A 134 11.93 -6.84 2.84
CA LEU A 134 12.87 -5.79 3.25
C LEU A 134 14.07 -6.34 4.01
N GLU A 135 13.87 -7.36 4.86
CA GLU A 135 14.97 -8.00 5.59
C GLU A 135 15.88 -8.84 4.69
N ARG A 136 15.30 -9.59 3.74
CA ARG A 136 16.06 -10.40 2.80
C ARG A 136 16.93 -9.55 1.87
N MET A 137 16.46 -8.36 1.52
CA MET A 137 17.18 -7.41 0.68
C MET A 137 17.70 -6.24 1.52
N LYS A 138 18.31 -6.49 2.68
CA LYS A 138 18.74 -5.39 3.56
C LYS A 138 19.99 -4.65 3.08
N ASN A 139 20.73 -5.20 2.12
CA ASN A 139 21.98 -4.61 1.63
C ASN A 139 21.77 -3.75 0.37
N GLY A 140 20.52 -3.52 -0.04
CA GLY A 140 20.20 -2.69 -1.23
C GLY A 140 19.83 -3.49 -2.47
N GLU A 141 19.78 -4.82 -2.40
CA GLU A 141 19.51 -5.70 -3.54
C GLU A 141 18.21 -5.34 -4.26
N GLY A 142 17.21 -4.82 -3.54
CA GLY A 142 15.93 -4.40 -4.10
C GLY A 142 16.01 -3.33 -5.20
N LEU A 143 17.13 -2.60 -5.31
CA LEU A 143 17.38 -1.62 -6.38
C LEU A 143 17.62 -2.26 -7.76
N LEU A 144 18.14 -3.49 -7.80
CA LEU A 144 18.64 -4.15 -9.01
C LEU A 144 17.53 -4.58 -9.99
N CYS A 145 16.27 -4.58 -9.58
CA CYS A 145 15.15 -4.92 -10.44
C CYS A 145 14.12 -3.80 -10.43
N LYS A 146 13.91 -3.21 -11.60
CA LYS A 146 12.89 -2.18 -11.83
C LYS A 146 11.82 -2.73 -12.77
N THR A 147 10.55 -2.58 -12.41
CA THR A 147 9.41 -2.95 -13.25
C THR A 147 8.45 -1.78 -13.40
N THR A 148 7.67 -1.76 -14.49
CA THR A 148 6.78 -0.65 -14.79
C THR A 148 5.60 -0.59 -13.83
N MET A 149 5.38 0.58 -13.24
CA MET A 149 4.20 1.01 -12.52
C MET A 149 3.55 2.17 -13.29
N THR A 150 2.35 1.95 -13.80
CA THR A 150 1.63 2.94 -14.61
C THR A 150 0.85 3.96 -13.79
N VAL A 151 0.64 3.70 -12.49
CA VAL A 151 -0.10 4.58 -11.58
C VAL A 151 0.60 5.93 -11.52
N ASN A 152 -0.14 6.99 -11.82
CA ASN A 152 0.30 8.39 -11.79
C ASN A 152 1.66 8.65 -12.49
N GLY A 153 1.92 7.95 -13.60
CA GLY A 153 3.16 8.13 -14.36
C GLY A 153 4.44 7.75 -13.60
N LEU A 154 4.36 6.88 -12.57
CA LEU A 154 5.52 6.45 -11.77
C LEU A 154 6.67 5.90 -12.62
N GLY A 155 6.36 5.20 -13.72
CA GLY A 155 7.37 4.69 -14.64
C GLY A 155 7.96 3.39 -14.10
N LYS A 156 9.27 3.18 -14.23
CA LYS A 156 9.91 1.98 -13.69
C LYS A 156 10.31 2.21 -12.24
N ILE A 157 9.83 1.37 -11.33
CA ILE A 157 10.12 1.46 -9.91
C ILE A 157 10.76 0.15 -9.41
N ASN A 158 11.60 0.26 -8.40
CA ASN A 158 12.33 -0.86 -7.79
C ASN A 158 11.51 -1.55 -6.68
N VAL A 159 12.04 -2.63 -6.11
CA VAL A 159 11.27 -3.44 -5.16
C VAL A 159 10.96 -2.67 -3.86
N TYR A 160 11.86 -1.83 -3.36
CA TYR A 160 11.61 -1.00 -2.20
C TYR A 160 10.50 0.02 -2.46
N GLU A 161 10.53 0.62 -3.65
CA GLU A 161 9.52 1.58 -4.10
C GLU A 161 8.13 0.94 -4.25
N TYR A 162 8.03 -0.31 -4.73
CA TYR A 162 6.76 -1.05 -4.72
C TYR A 162 6.25 -1.27 -3.29
N ILE A 163 7.12 -1.62 -2.35
CA ILE A 163 6.71 -1.83 -0.95
C ILE A 163 6.26 -0.50 -0.32
N TYR A 164 6.97 0.59 -0.60
CA TYR A 164 6.58 1.93 -0.16
C TYR A 164 5.23 2.36 -0.76
N PHE A 165 5.01 2.05 -2.04
CA PHE A 165 3.75 2.28 -2.73
C PHE A 165 2.56 1.63 -2.03
N LEU A 166 2.69 0.39 -1.51
CA LEU A 166 1.62 -0.26 -0.76
C LEU A 166 1.24 0.52 0.50
N SER A 167 2.22 1.07 1.23
CA SER A 167 1.96 1.90 2.41
C SER A 167 1.25 3.21 2.06
N LEU A 168 1.57 3.81 0.91
CA LEU A 168 0.94 5.04 0.43
C LEU A 168 -0.47 4.80 -0.10
N HIS A 169 -0.68 3.72 -0.85
CA HIS A 169 -2.01 3.25 -1.25
C HIS A 169 -2.90 3.05 -0.03
N THR A 170 -2.37 2.39 1.01
CA THR A 170 -3.07 2.22 2.28
C THR A 170 -3.41 3.57 2.92
N LYS A 171 -2.46 4.51 2.99
CA LYS A 171 -2.69 5.87 3.51
C LYS A 171 -3.78 6.63 2.75
N ARG A 172 -3.81 6.50 1.43
CA ARG A 172 -4.85 7.08 0.57
C ARG A 172 -6.24 6.58 0.99
N HIS A 173 -6.37 5.28 1.21
CA HIS A 173 -7.64 4.67 1.61
C HIS A 173 -8.01 4.86 3.08
N LEU A 174 -7.02 5.03 3.98
CA LEU A 174 -7.28 5.50 5.34
C LEU A 174 -7.97 6.86 5.34
N THR A 175 -7.56 7.78 4.46
CA THR A 175 -8.23 9.07 4.30
C THR A 175 -9.67 8.90 3.79
N GLN A 176 -9.90 7.99 2.84
CA GLN A 176 -11.25 7.66 2.36
C GLN A 176 -12.15 7.12 3.49
N MET A 177 -11.66 6.19 4.31
CA MET A 177 -12.43 5.64 5.44
C MET A 177 -12.75 6.71 6.48
N LYS A 178 -11.79 7.61 6.80
CA LYS A 178 -12.01 8.77 7.68
C LYS A 178 -13.09 9.70 7.14
N ASN A 179 -13.12 9.93 5.82
CA ASN A 179 -14.15 10.74 5.17
C ASN A 179 -15.54 10.10 5.27
N ASN A 180 -15.64 8.78 5.01
CA ASN A 180 -16.90 8.04 5.15
C ASN A 180 -17.44 8.13 6.58
N GLU A 181 -16.60 7.90 7.60
CA GLU A 181 -17.00 8.01 9.01
C GLU A 181 -17.46 9.44 9.35
N SER A 182 -16.72 10.46 8.91
CA SER A 182 -17.06 11.86 9.16
C SER A 182 -18.39 12.25 8.51
N GLU A 183 -18.66 11.78 7.30
CA GLU A 183 -19.92 11.99 6.60
C GLU A 183 -21.09 11.33 7.36
N ARG A 184 -20.92 10.05 7.75
CA ARG A 184 -21.91 9.32 8.56
C ARG A 184 -22.28 10.06 9.85
N ILE A 185 -21.28 10.59 10.56
CA ILE A 185 -21.49 11.32 11.82
C ILE A 185 -22.29 12.61 11.55
N ARG A 186 -21.94 13.36 10.49
CA ARG A 186 -22.69 14.56 10.12
C ARG A 186 -24.14 14.23 9.78
N THR A 187 -24.40 13.23 8.94
CA THR A 187 -25.77 12.87 8.54
C THR A 187 -26.60 12.39 9.74
N ALA A 188 -26.01 11.61 10.65
CA ALA A 188 -26.69 11.15 11.86
C ALA A 188 -27.03 12.29 12.85
N GLY A 189 -26.31 13.42 12.79
CA GLY A 189 -26.58 14.60 13.61
C GLY A 189 -27.72 15.49 13.09
N PHE A 190 -28.22 15.26 11.87
CA PHE A 190 -29.36 15.97 11.29
C PHE A 190 -30.69 15.20 11.43
N ASP A 191 -30.66 13.97 11.97
CA ASP A 191 -31.84 13.12 12.19
C ASP A 191 -32.45 13.28 13.62
N ILE A 192 -32.21 14.42 14.30
CA ILE A 192 -32.74 14.76 15.64
C ILE A 192 -33.69 15.95 15.55
#